data_AF-A0A1I3SRS5-F1
#
_entry.id   AF-A0A1I3SRS5-F1
#
_cell.length_a   1.000
_cell.length_b   1.000
_cell.length_c   1.000
_cell.angle_alpha   90.00
_cell.angle_beta   90.00
_cell.angle_gamma   90.00
#
_symmetry.space_group_name_H-M   'P 1'
#
loop_
_entity.id
_entity.type
_entity.pdbx_description
1 polymer ?
#
loop_
_entity_poly.entity_id
_entity_poly.type
_entity_poly.pdbx_seq_one_letter_code
_entity_poly.pdbx_strand_id
1 'polypeptide(L)'
;MSSVLKFRQPHNAQSKTYRSRPKLPDILANIAALLSQVRTLDIQTTDDIRQAMFILELANDCIRMLIGQTTLNETTRRTSLAQSAGIDLLIAETRTEAAH
;
A
#
# COMPACT_ATOMS: atom_id res chain seq x y z
N MET A 1 -19.15 28.54 24.87
CA MET A 1 -17.94 29.03 24.18
C MET A 1 -17.40 27.90 23.31
N SER A 2 -17.40 28.05 21.98
CA SER A 2 -16.98 26.99 21.05
C SER A 2 -15.64 27.35 20.43
N SER A 3 -14.60 26.56 20.74
CA SER A 3 -13.27 26.70 20.16
C SER A 3 -13.22 25.93 18.84
N VAL A 4 -13.36 26.64 17.72
CA VAL A 4 -13.16 26.04 16.39
C VAL A 4 -11.65 25.95 16.14
N LEU A 5 -11.13 24.72 16.00
CA LEU A 5 -9.76 24.47 15.58
C LEU A 5 -9.56 25.02 14.15
N LYS A 6 -8.92 26.19 14.04
CA LYS A 6 -8.53 26.76 12.75
C LYS A 6 -7.27 26.03 12.26
N PHE A 7 -7.46 25.06 11.39
CA PHE A 7 -6.35 24.47 10.64
C PHE A 7 -5.72 25.56 9.76
N ARG A 8 -4.43 25.83 10.00
CA ARG A 8 -3.66 26.83 9.26
C ARG A 8 -3.55 26.37 7.80
N GLN A 9 -4.24 27.08 6.92
CA GLN A 9 -4.16 26.85 5.47
C GLN A 9 -2.69 27.04 5.04
N PRO A 10 -2.05 26.05 4.38
CA PRO A 10 -0.64 26.14 4.03
C PRO A 10 -0.47 27.32 3.08
N HIS A 11 0.15 28.38 3.58
CA HIS A 11 0.54 29.53 2.78
C HIS A 11 1.48 29.05 1.69
N ASN A 12 1.06 29.28 0.44
CA ASN A 12 1.82 29.36 -0.81
C ASN A 12 3.36 29.24 -0.66
N ALA A 13 3.84 28.07 -0.26
CA ALA A 13 5.23 27.71 -0.46
C ALA A 13 5.34 27.33 -1.93
N GLN A 14 5.72 28.29 -2.77
CA GLN A 14 6.36 28.00 -4.05
C GLN A 14 7.72 27.31 -3.78
N SER A 15 7.73 26.17 -3.10
CA SER A 15 8.84 25.25 -3.20
C SER A 15 8.58 24.48 -4.48
N LYS A 16 9.23 24.90 -5.57
CA LYS A 16 9.58 23.98 -6.66
C LYS A 16 10.56 22.94 -6.13
N THR A 17 10.19 22.19 -5.09
CA THR A 17 10.71 20.85 -4.88
C THR A 17 10.16 20.06 -6.04
N TYR A 18 10.95 19.95 -7.11
CA TYR A 18 10.82 18.91 -8.10
C TYR A 18 10.97 17.59 -7.33
N ARG A 19 9.89 17.11 -6.70
CA ARG A 19 9.82 15.71 -6.29
C ARG A 19 9.83 14.97 -7.60
N SER A 20 11.00 14.49 -7.99
CA SER A 20 11.14 13.49 -9.04
C SER A 20 10.07 12.44 -8.77
N ARG A 21 9.15 12.28 -9.73
CA ARG A 21 8.14 11.22 -9.62
C ARG A 21 8.91 9.93 -9.38
N PRO A 22 8.59 9.16 -8.32
CA PRO A 22 9.29 7.91 -8.05
C PRO A 22 9.22 7.06 -9.31
N LYS A 23 10.36 6.51 -9.74
CA LYS A 23 10.39 5.69 -10.95
C LYS A 23 9.69 4.37 -10.63
N LEU A 24 9.09 3.75 -11.64
CA LEU A 24 8.42 2.47 -11.50
C LEU A 24 9.24 1.42 -10.70
N PRO A 25 10.56 1.26 -10.92
CA PRO A 25 11.36 0.32 -10.14
C PRO A 25 11.40 0.66 -8.64
N ASP A 26 11.45 1.94 -8.29
CA ASP A 26 11.45 2.38 -6.88
C ASP A 26 10.11 2.05 -6.21
N ILE A 27 9.00 2.21 -6.94
CA ILE A 27 7.66 1.87 -6.46
C ILE A 27 7.55 0.36 -6.24
N LEU A 28 8.02 -0.45 -7.20
CA LEU A 28 8.02 -1.91 -7.08
C LEU A 28 8.90 -2.39 -5.90
N ALA A 29 10.06 -1.77 -5.70
CA ALA A 29 10.93 -2.07 -4.57
C ALA A 29 10.27 -1.75 -3.22
N ASN A 30 9.57 -0.61 -3.13
CA ASN A 30 8.83 -0.23 -1.92
C ASN A 30 7.66 -1.19 -1.65
N ILE A 31 6.92 -1.61 -2.68
CA ILE A 31 5.86 -2.62 -2.55
C ILE A 31 6.46 -3.94 -2.04
N ALA A 32 7.58 -4.38 -2.61
CA ALA A 32 8.25 -5.61 -2.16
C ALA A 32 8.72 -5.52 -0.71
N ALA A 33 9.25 -4.36 -0.29
CA ALA A 33 9.66 -4.12 1.09
C ALA A 33 8.46 -4.16 2.05
N LEU A 34 7.33 -3.55 1.69
CA LEU A 34 6.09 -3.61 2.48
C LEU A 34 5.58 -5.05 2.65
N LEU A 35 5.53 -5.82 1.56
CA LEU A 35 5.12 -7.22 1.62
C LEU A 35 6.10 -8.07 2.46
N SER A 36 7.40 -7.76 2.38
CA SER A 36 8.40 -8.42 3.22
C SER A 36 8.20 -8.12 4.69
N GLN A 37 7.86 -6.87 5.05
CA GLN A 37 7.59 -6.48 6.45
C GLN A 37 6.43 -7.29 7.02
N VAL A 38 5.34 -7.46 6.27
CA VAL A 38 4.20 -8.29 6.70
C VAL A 38 4.62 -9.74 6.92
N ARG A 39 5.44 -10.31 6.02
CA ARG A 39 5.92 -11.70 6.16
C ARG A 39 6.81 -11.92 7.38
N THR A 40 7.53 -10.89 7.81
CA THR A 40 8.44 -10.94 8.97
C THR A 40 7.79 -10.39 10.24
N LEU A 41 6.56 -9.90 10.17
CA LEU A 41 5.87 -9.34 11.32
C LEU A 41 5.51 -10.49 12.26
N ASP A 42 6.04 -10.43 13.49
CA ASP A 42 5.65 -11.34 14.55
C ASP A 42 4.28 -10.89 15.09
N ILE A 43 3.23 -11.62 14.71
CA ILE A 43 1.85 -11.28 15.04
C ILE A 43 1.56 -11.73 16.48
N GLN A 44 1.54 -10.77 17.40
CA GLN A 44 1.30 -11.02 18.82
C GLN A 44 -0.02 -10.42 19.30
N THR A 45 -0.52 -9.39 18.61
CA THR A 45 -1.68 -8.63 19.02
C THR A 45 -2.68 -8.44 17.87
N THR A 46 -3.91 -8.08 18.24
CA THR A 46 -4.92 -7.68 17.24
C THR A 46 -4.52 -6.43 16.46
N ASP A 47 -3.64 -5.58 17.01
CA ASP A 47 -3.15 -4.41 16.31
C ASP A 47 -2.14 -4.77 15.22
N ASP A 48 -1.29 -5.76 15.46
CA ASP A 48 -0.36 -6.31 14.45
C ASP A 48 -1.14 -6.87 13.26
N ILE A 49 -2.27 -7.54 13.52
CA ILE A 49 -3.17 -8.05 12.46
C ILE A 49 -3.75 -6.88 11.65
N ARG A 50 -4.23 -5.81 12.31
CA ARG A 50 -4.75 -4.62 11.61
C ARG A 50 -3.67 -3.94 10.77
N GLN A 51 -2.45 -3.83 11.29
CA GLN A 51 -1.32 -3.26 10.59
C GLN A 51 -0.94 -4.11 9.37
N ALA A 52 -0.85 -5.43 9.53
CA ALA A 52 -0.56 -6.35 8.43
C ALA A 52 -1.62 -6.26 7.33
N MET A 53 -2.90 -6.27 7.70
CA MET A 53 -4.04 -6.09 6.79
C MET A 53 -3.96 -4.77 6.03
N PHE A 54 -3.70 -3.66 6.72
CA PHE A 54 -3.56 -2.35 6.08
C PHE A 54 -2.40 -2.31 5.07
N ILE A 55 -1.25 -2.88 5.42
CA ILE A 55 -0.10 -2.93 4.52
C ILE A 55 -0.40 -3.78 3.28
N LEU A 56 -1.08 -4.92 3.45
CA LEU A 56 -1.48 -5.79 2.35
C LEU A 56 -2.47 -5.08 1.41
N GLU A 57 -3.49 -4.43 1.95
CA GLU A 57 -4.47 -3.64 1.17
C GLU A 57 -3.78 -2.54 0.36
N LEU A 58 -2.93 -1.75 1.03
CA LEU A 58 -2.17 -0.67 0.38
C LEU A 58 -1.25 -1.19 -0.73
N ALA A 59 -0.52 -2.28 -0.46
CA ALA A 59 0.36 -2.88 -1.45
C ALA A 59 -0.43 -3.37 -2.68
N ASN A 60 -1.58 -4.00 -2.46
CA ASN A 60 -2.44 -4.49 -3.52
C ASN A 60 -3.02 -3.37 -4.38
N ASP A 61 -3.46 -2.27 -3.77
CA ASP A 61 -3.95 -1.09 -4.49
C ASP A 61 -2.85 -0.44 -5.32
N CYS A 62 -1.61 -0.38 -4.81
CA CYS A 62 -0.48 0.10 -5.59
C CYS A 62 -0.20 -0.80 -6.79
N ILE A 63 -0.23 -2.13 -6.63
CA ILE A 63 -0.06 -3.09 -7.73
C ILE A 63 -1.13 -2.89 -8.80
N ARG A 64 -2.41 -2.79 -8.41
CA ARG A 64 -3.53 -2.57 -9.34
C ARG A 64 -3.42 -1.23 -10.07
N MET A 65 -3.02 -0.17 -9.37
CA MET A 65 -2.76 1.12 -9.98
C MET A 65 -1.62 1.02 -11.01
N LEU A 66 -0.53 0.33 -10.70
CA LEU A 66 0.58 0.13 -11.64
C LEU A 66 0.13 -0.62 -12.90
N ILE A 67 -0.65 -1.69 -12.74
CA ILE A 67 -1.21 -2.47 -13.84
C ILE A 67 -2.13 -1.62 -14.73
N GLY A 68 -2.96 -0.76 -14.13
CA GLY A 68 -3.94 0.05 -14.86
C GLY A 68 -3.36 1.31 -15.51
N GLN A 69 -2.31 1.91 -14.92
CA GLN A 69 -1.80 3.23 -15.31
C GLN A 69 -0.44 3.19 -16.03
N THR A 70 0.23 2.03 -16.06
CA THR A 70 1.59 1.93 -16.58
C THR A 70 1.69 0.86 -17.67
N THR A 71 2.42 1.15 -18.75
CA THR A 71 2.75 0.14 -19.76
C THR A 71 3.80 -0.81 -19.19
N LEU A 72 3.34 -1.92 -18.65
CA LEU A 72 4.18 -3.02 -18.19
C LEU A 72 4.42 -4.01 -19.33
N ASN A 73 5.60 -4.63 -19.38
CA ASN A 73 5.77 -5.80 -20.23
C ASN A 73 4.89 -6.96 -19.72
N GLU A 74 4.58 -7.91 -20.60
CA GLU A 74 3.61 -8.97 -20.31
C GLU A 74 4.03 -9.85 -19.13
N THR A 75 5.33 -10.13 -18.99
CA THR A 75 5.85 -10.92 -17.86
C THR A 75 5.62 -10.19 -16.54
N THR A 76 6.02 -8.92 -16.43
CA THR A 76 5.84 -8.10 -15.23
C THR A 76 4.36 -7.91 -14.92
N ARG A 77 3.51 -7.71 -15.93
CA ARG A 77 2.06 -7.60 -15.76
C ARG A 77 1.47 -8.88 -15.18
N ARG A 78 1.82 -10.05 -15.74
CA ARG A 78 1.31 -11.34 -15.28
C ARG A 78 1.79 -11.68 -13.87
N THR A 79 3.05 -11.41 -13.55
CA THR A 79 3.57 -11.57 -12.19
C THR A 79 2.86 -10.66 -11.20
N SER A 80 2.62 -9.39 -11.57
CA SER A 80 1.90 -8.43 -10.72
C SER A 80 0.44 -8.85 -10.48
N LEU A 81 -0.24 -9.37 -11.51
CA LEU A 81 -1.60 -9.91 -11.37
C LEU A 81 -1.65 -11.12 -10.44
N ALA A 82 -0.70 -12.05 -10.57
CA ALA A 82 -0.61 -13.22 -9.69
C ALA A 82 -0.33 -12.81 -8.23
N GLN A 83 0.53 -11.81 -8.01
CA GLN A 83 0.77 -11.25 -6.68
C GLN A 83 -0.48 -10.59 -6.09
N SER A 84 -1.20 -9.79 -6.89
CA SER A 84 -2.45 -9.14 -6.47
C SER A 84 -3.49 -10.17 -6.03
N ALA A 85 -3.68 -11.24 -6.83
CA ALA A 85 -4.60 -12.32 -6.50
C ALA A 85 -4.21 -13.08 -5.23
N GLY A 86 -2.90 -13.31 -5.01
CA GLY A 86 -2.41 -13.93 -3.77
C GLY A 86 -2.67 -13.06 -2.53
N ILE A 87 -2.55 -11.74 -2.65
CA ILE A 87 -2.87 -10.81 -1.57
C ILE A 87 -4.37 -10.78 -1.29
N ASP A 88 -5.21 -10.77 -2.33
CA ASP A 88 -6.67 -10.82 -2.17
C ASP A 88 -7.12 -12.06 -1.39
N LEU A 89 -6.55 -13.23 -1.70
CA LEU A 89 -6.84 -14.46 -1.00
C LEU A 89 -6.46 -14.36 0.49
N LEU A 90 -5.25 -13.88 0.79
CA LEU A 90 -4.75 -13.74 2.15
C LEU A 90 -5.63 -12.79 3.00
N ILE A 91 -6.06 -11.67 2.42
CA ILE A 91 -6.97 -10.72 3.07
C ILE A 91 -8.33 -11.38 3.33
N ALA A 92 -8.87 -12.12 2.37
CA ALA A 92 -10.15 -12.80 2.50
C ALA A 92 -10.12 -13.88 3.61
N GLU A 93 -9.05 -14.67 3.67
CA GLU A 93 -8.82 -15.67 4.72
C GLU A 93 -8.75 -15.00 6.10
N THR A 94 -7.93 -13.96 6.25
CA THR A 94 -7.77 -13.23 7.52
C THR A 94 -9.08 -12.60 8.01
N ARG A 95 -9.89 -12.05 7.09
CA ARG A 95 -11.22 -11.50 7.43
C ARG A 95 -12.20 -12.56 7.88
N THR A 96 -12.14 -13.75 7.30
CA THR A 96 -13.00 -14.88 7.68
C THR A 96 -12.64 -15.38 9.06
N GLU A 97 -11.33 -15.54 9.33
CA GLU A 97 -10.83 -15.93 10.66
C GLU A 97 -11.17 -14.91 11.74
N ALA A 98 -11.08 -13.61 11.45
CA ALA A 98 -11.42 -12.55 12.40
C ALA A 98 -12.93 -12.42 12.70
N ALA A 99 -13.80 -13.06 11.90
CA ALA A 99 -15.25 -13.07 12.09
C ALA A 99 -15.75 -14.28 12.91
N HIS A 100 -14.85 -15.20 13.25
CA HIS A 100 -15.10 -16.38 14.09
C HIS A 100 -14.58 -16.19 15.51
#